data_AF-A0A387HPZ4-F1
#
_entry.id   AF-A0A387HPZ4-F1
#
_cell.length_a   1.000
_cell.length_b   1.000
_cell.length_c   1.000
_cell.angle_alpha   90.00
_cell.angle_beta   90.00
_cell.angle_gamma   90.00
#
_symmetry.space_group_name_H-M   'P 1'
#
loop_
_entity.id
_entity.type
_entity.pdbx_description
1 polymer ?
#
loop_
_entity_poly.entity_id
_entity_poly.type
_entity_poly.pdbx_seq_one_letter_code
_entity_poly.pdbx_strand_id
1 'polypeptide(L)'
;MRIGELAKATGTSARALRHYEQAGLISSERAPNGYRVYNERAVARVRNIRYLLAAGLTLDDVRVFLPCLDGDVAAAPPSDKGLRVALERLAVLNERIAAQTEARDRLEGALREKTDDRIRSWLAHTWPLSKRPDSSAAAPAHRGERKTSGDTPSP
;
A
#
# COMPACT_ATOMS: atom_id res chain seq x y z
N MET A 1 24.59 12.99 -13.13
CA MET A 1 23.64 12.09 -13.83
C MET A 1 22.62 12.89 -14.63
N ARG A 2 22.32 12.56 -15.89
CA ARG A 2 21.29 13.24 -16.71
C ARG A 2 19.88 12.76 -16.31
N ILE A 3 18.83 13.50 -16.73
CA ILE A 3 17.43 13.14 -16.38
C ILE A 3 17.03 11.74 -16.86
N GLY A 4 17.50 11.31 -18.03
CA GLY A 4 17.21 9.98 -18.57
C GLY A 4 17.90 8.85 -17.79
N GLU A 5 19.13 9.10 -17.33
CA GLU A 5 19.86 8.18 -16.46
C GLU A 5 19.18 8.06 -15.10
N LEU A 6 18.76 9.19 -14.51
CA LEU A 6 18.01 9.21 -13.26
C LEU A 6 16.68 8.47 -13.39
N ALA A 7 15.96 8.68 -14.49
CA ALA A 7 14.71 7.97 -14.78
C ALA A 7 14.91 6.45 -14.81
N LYS A 8 15.95 5.99 -15.52
CA LYS A 8 16.30 4.57 -15.61
C LYS A 8 16.72 4.00 -14.25
N ALA A 9 17.59 4.68 -13.50
CA ALA A 9 18.11 4.22 -12.21
C ALA A 9 17.02 4.12 -11.11
N THR A 10 15.96 4.92 -11.25
CA THR A 10 14.88 5.01 -10.25
C THR A 10 13.59 4.35 -10.72
N GLY A 11 13.53 3.83 -11.94
CA GLY A 11 12.34 3.22 -12.53
C GLY A 11 11.16 4.19 -12.66
N THR A 12 11.43 5.49 -12.84
CA THR A 12 10.40 6.54 -13.01
C THR A 12 10.48 7.15 -14.42
N SER A 13 9.55 8.04 -14.75
CA SER A 13 9.57 8.77 -16.01
C SER A 13 10.29 10.12 -15.89
N ALA A 14 10.90 10.59 -16.98
CA ALA A 14 11.44 11.95 -17.03
C ALA A 14 10.37 13.03 -16.79
N ARG A 15 9.10 12.75 -17.10
CA ARG A 15 7.96 13.62 -16.77
C ARG A 15 7.76 13.71 -15.26
N ALA A 16 7.78 12.59 -14.54
CA ALA A 16 7.68 12.57 -13.08
C ALA A 16 8.85 13.30 -12.42
N LEU A 17 10.08 13.11 -12.92
CA LEU A 17 11.25 13.84 -12.42
C LEU A 17 11.11 15.35 -12.58
N ARG A 18 10.67 15.83 -13.77
CA ARG A 18 10.39 17.25 -13.98
C ARG A 18 9.32 17.77 -13.03
N HIS A 19 8.31 16.97 -12.74
CA HIS A 19 7.27 17.32 -11.79
C HIS A 19 7.82 17.42 -10.36
N TYR A 20 8.67 16.50 -9.93
CA TYR A 20 9.34 16.56 -8.63
C TYR A 20 10.29 17.76 -8.52
N GLU A 21 10.96 18.11 -9.61
CA GLU A 21 11.83 19.29 -9.68
C GLU A 21 11.02 20.59 -9.57
N GLN A 22 9.89 20.68 -10.28
CA GLN A 22 8.95 21.80 -10.16
C GLN A 22 8.37 21.92 -8.75
N ALA A 23 8.14 20.79 -8.06
CA ALA A 23 7.67 20.76 -6.68
C ALA A 23 8.77 21.06 -5.65
N GLY A 24 10.02 21.33 -6.10
CA GLY A 24 11.17 21.64 -5.24
C GLY A 24 11.74 20.44 -4.50
N LEU A 25 11.36 19.21 -4.87
CA LEU A 25 11.80 17.99 -4.19
C LEU A 25 13.16 17.53 -4.66
N ILE A 26 13.46 17.70 -5.94
CA ILE A 26 14.79 17.43 -6.51
C ILE A 26 15.31 18.71 -7.18
N SER A 27 16.62 18.84 -7.31
CA SER A 27 17.25 19.95 -8.02
C SER A 27 18.26 19.43 -9.04
N SER A 28 18.38 20.16 -10.15
CA SER A 28 19.45 19.97 -11.12
C SER A 28 20.42 21.14 -11.10
N GLU A 29 21.67 20.84 -11.45
CA GLU A 29 22.73 21.82 -11.67
C GLU A 29 23.08 21.84 -13.17
N ARG A 30 23.65 22.96 -13.64
CA ARG A 30 24.22 23.01 -15.00
C ARG A 30 25.68 22.58 -14.96
N ALA A 31 25.99 21.53 -15.70
CA ALA A 31 27.38 21.12 -15.92
C ALA A 31 28.10 22.11 -16.86
N PRO A 32 29.45 22.13 -16.90
CA PRO A 32 30.24 23.03 -17.77
C PRO A 32 29.89 22.92 -19.27
N ASN A 33 29.40 21.77 -19.70
CA ASN A 33 28.92 21.52 -21.07
C ASN A 33 27.46 21.97 -21.31
N GLY A 34 26.86 22.72 -20.38
CA GLY A 34 25.53 23.31 -20.48
C GLY A 34 24.36 22.39 -20.16
N TYR A 35 24.58 21.07 -20.03
CA TYR A 35 23.53 20.10 -19.72
C TYR A 35 23.09 20.15 -18.26
N ARG A 36 21.82 19.82 -18.00
CA ARG A 36 21.30 19.60 -16.65
C ARG A 36 21.78 18.25 -16.12
N VAL A 37 22.33 18.27 -14.91
CA VAL A 37 22.78 17.10 -14.17
C VAL A 37 22.18 17.09 -12.77
N TYR A 38 21.82 15.90 -12.30
CA TYR A 38 21.37 15.61 -10.95
C TYR A 38 22.50 14.94 -10.19
N ASN A 39 22.58 15.24 -8.90
CA ASN A 39 23.46 14.57 -7.94
C ASN A 39 23.07 13.08 -7.82
N GLU A 40 24.03 12.21 -7.55
CA GLU A 40 23.80 10.78 -7.32
C GLU A 40 22.84 10.51 -6.15
N ARG A 41 22.84 11.37 -5.12
CA ARG A 41 21.86 11.33 -4.00
C ARG A 41 20.41 11.47 -4.47
N ALA A 42 20.17 12.05 -5.65
CA ALA A 42 18.84 12.13 -6.23
C ALA A 42 18.22 10.75 -6.49
N VAL A 43 19.03 9.68 -6.65
CA VAL A 43 18.50 8.31 -6.79
C VAL A 43 17.76 7.88 -5.53
N ALA A 44 18.40 8.00 -4.36
CA ALA A 44 17.78 7.65 -3.07
C ALA A 44 16.54 8.51 -2.82
N ARG A 45 16.69 9.83 -3.03
CA ARG A 45 15.60 10.79 -2.90
C ARG A 45 14.38 10.43 -3.76
N VAL A 46 14.57 10.16 -5.04
CA VAL A 46 13.46 9.81 -5.95
C VAL A 46 12.81 8.49 -5.55
N ARG A 47 13.59 7.48 -5.09
CA ARG A 47 13.02 6.23 -4.59
C ARG A 47 12.13 6.46 -3.37
N ASN A 48 12.59 7.27 -2.42
CA ASN A 48 11.82 7.62 -1.22
C ASN A 48 10.55 8.42 -1.56
N ILE A 49 10.64 9.40 -2.47
CA ILE A 49 9.46 10.12 -3.00
C ILE A 49 8.45 9.13 -3.55
N ARG A 50 8.88 8.19 -4.41
CA ARG A 50 7.98 7.18 -5.00
C ARG A 50 7.33 6.29 -3.96
N TYR A 51 8.10 5.85 -2.96
CA TYR A 51 7.59 5.02 -1.88
C TYR A 51 6.47 5.74 -1.10
N LEU A 52 6.70 6.99 -0.71
CA LEU A 52 5.73 7.79 0.03
C LEU A 52 4.48 8.10 -0.81
N LEU A 53 4.64 8.42 -2.09
CA LEU A 53 3.50 8.62 -3.00
C LEU A 53 2.69 7.34 -3.20
N ALA A 54 3.35 6.17 -3.25
CA ALA A 54 2.66 4.87 -3.33
C ALA A 54 1.91 4.53 -2.04
N ALA A 55 2.39 5.01 -0.89
CA ALA A 55 1.66 4.98 0.38
C ALA A 55 0.51 6.03 0.42
N GLY A 56 0.31 6.82 -0.64
CA GLY A 56 -0.81 7.75 -0.75
C GLY A 56 -0.59 9.09 -0.06
N LEU A 57 0.66 9.47 0.18
CA LEU A 57 1.04 10.84 0.52
C LEU A 57 1.01 11.73 -0.73
N THR A 58 0.81 13.02 -0.53
CA THR A 58 0.93 14.04 -1.58
C THR A 58 2.36 14.56 -1.69
N LEU A 59 2.68 15.28 -2.77
CA LEU A 59 4.00 15.92 -2.90
C LEU A 59 4.25 16.99 -1.83
N ASP A 60 3.20 17.65 -1.34
CA ASP A 60 3.30 18.61 -0.24
C ASP A 60 3.67 17.92 1.07
N ASP A 61 3.12 16.72 1.33
CA ASP A 61 3.50 15.90 2.48
C ASP A 61 4.97 15.49 2.38
N VAL A 62 5.36 14.98 1.21
CA VAL A 62 6.73 14.54 0.92
C VAL A 62 7.74 15.67 1.12
N ARG A 63 7.37 16.92 0.86
CA ARG A 63 8.25 18.08 1.04
C ARG A 63 8.72 18.26 2.49
N VAL A 64 7.90 17.86 3.47
CA VAL A 64 8.26 17.96 4.90
C VAL A 64 9.36 16.96 5.27
N PHE A 65 9.52 15.89 4.48
CA PHE A 65 10.55 14.88 4.66
C PHE A 65 11.86 15.20 3.94
N LEU A 66 11.96 16.31 3.20
CA LEU A 66 13.17 16.66 2.41
C LEU A 66 14.51 16.40 3.13
N PRO A 67 14.68 16.73 4.44
CA PRO A 67 15.93 16.47 5.16
C PRO A 67 16.32 14.99 5.27
N CYS A 68 15.36 14.07 5.25
CA CYS A 68 15.60 12.63 5.37
C CYS A 68 15.49 11.86 4.04
N LEU A 69 15.06 12.50 2.94
CA LEU A 69 14.89 11.81 1.66
C LEU A 69 16.22 11.38 1.02
N ASP A 70 17.35 12.00 1.36
CA ASP A 70 18.66 11.66 0.77
C ASP A 70 19.29 10.38 1.33
N GLY A 71 18.78 9.88 2.46
CA GLY A 71 19.23 8.66 3.12
C GLY A 71 18.11 7.64 3.27
N ASP A 72 18.22 6.79 4.28
CA ASP A 72 17.07 6.03 4.75
C ASP A 72 16.13 6.99 5.49
N VAL A 73 14.85 7.01 5.10
CA VAL A 73 13.82 7.84 5.74
C VAL A 73 13.75 7.58 7.26
N ALA A 74 14.18 6.40 7.71
CA ALA A 74 14.28 6.01 9.11
C ALA A 74 15.59 6.43 9.82
N ALA A 75 16.62 6.87 9.10
CA ALA A 75 17.98 7.06 9.66
C ALA A 75 18.32 8.49 10.09
N ALA A 76 17.58 9.51 9.65
CA ALA A 76 17.78 10.89 10.09
C ALA A 76 16.69 11.29 11.11
N PRO A 77 17.03 11.89 12.26
CA PRO A 77 16.03 12.33 13.22
C PRO A 77 15.13 13.40 12.58
N PRO A 78 13.79 13.19 12.55
CA PRO A 78 12.87 14.14 11.95
C PRO A 78 12.82 15.43 12.76
N SER A 79 12.61 16.56 12.08
CA SER A 79 12.19 17.80 12.77
C SER A 79 10.81 17.61 13.42
N ASP A 80 10.47 18.40 14.44
CA ASP A 80 9.14 18.35 15.09
C ASP A 80 7.99 18.48 14.08
N LYS A 81 8.16 19.35 13.07
CA LYS A 81 7.20 19.50 11.98
C LYS A 81 7.09 18.23 11.14
N GLY A 82 8.22 17.57 10.84
CA GLY A 82 8.26 16.30 10.13
C GLY A 82 7.61 15.17 10.91
N LEU A 83 7.86 15.10 12.22
CA LEU A 83 7.24 14.12 13.10
C LEU A 83 5.72 14.27 13.15
N ARG A 84 5.21 15.50 13.28
CA ARG A 84 3.76 15.76 13.27
C ARG A 84 3.09 15.31 11.97
N VAL A 85 3.67 15.66 10.83
CA VAL A 85 3.15 15.25 9.52
C VAL A 85 3.22 13.73 9.35
N ALA A 86 4.30 13.09 9.81
CA ALA A 86 4.41 11.64 9.80
C ALA A 86 3.29 10.97 10.60
N LEU A 87 2.99 11.48 11.80
CA LEU A 87 1.92 10.96 12.66
C LEU A 87 0.53 11.16 12.04
N GLU A 88 0.24 12.33 11.48
CA GLU A 88 -1.02 12.59 10.75
C GLU A 88 -1.19 11.63 9.57
N ARG A 89 -0.12 11.42 8.80
CA ARG A 89 -0.17 10.53 7.64
C ARG A 89 -0.25 9.05 8.02
N LEU A 90 0.37 8.66 9.13
CA LEU A 90 0.22 7.33 9.70
C LEU A 90 -1.22 7.07 10.13
N ALA A 91 -1.90 8.05 10.73
CA ALA A 91 -3.31 7.93 11.09
C ALA A 91 -4.20 7.70 9.86
N VAL A 92 -4.02 8.51 8.79
CA VAL A 92 -4.76 8.34 7.53
C VAL A 92 -4.50 6.97 6.88
N LEU A 93 -3.25 6.49 6.93
CA LEU A 93 -2.89 5.17 6.44
C LEU A 93 -3.59 4.06 7.21
N ASN A 94 -3.62 4.15 8.55
CA ASN A 94 -4.29 3.19 9.40
C ASN A 94 -5.80 3.15 9.14
N GLU A 95 -6.44 4.30 8.93
CA GLU A 95 -7.87 4.37 8.54
C GLU A 95 -8.12 3.67 7.20
N ARG A 96 -7.26 3.90 6.20
CA ARG A 96 -7.36 3.23 4.90
C ARG A 96 -7.18 1.72 5.02
N ILE A 97 -6.20 1.27 5.81
CA ILE A 97 -5.96 -0.15 6.07
C ILE A 97 -7.21 -0.76 6.72
N ALA A 98 -7.77 -0.13 7.76
CA ALA A 98 -8.96 -0.61 8.44
C ALA A 98 -10.16 -0.74 7.46
N ALA A 99 -10.40 0.29 6.63
CA ALA A 99 -11.47 0.26 5.63
C ALA A 99 -11.27 -0.85 4.57
N GLN A 100 -10.03 -1.05 4.12
CA GLN A 100 -9.70 -2.12 3.16
C GLN A 100 -9.84 -3.52 3.77
N THR A 101 -9.44 -3.69 5.03
CA THR A 101 -9.64 -4.92 5.79
C THR A 101 -11.12 -5.24 5.93
N GLU A 102 -11.94 -4.25 6.30
CA GLU A 102 -13.38 -4.44 6.41
C GLU A 102 -14.01 -4.83 5.06
N ALA A 103 -13.64 -4.15 3.97
CA ALA A 103 -14.13 -4.50 2.64
C ALA A 103 -13.74 -5.93 2.22
N ARG A 104 -12.49 -6.34 2.49
CA ARG A 104 -12.03 -7.72 2.28
C ARG A 104 -12.89 -8.71 3.06
N ASP A 105 -13.08 -8.47 4.35
CA ASP A 105 -13.79 -9.40 5.24
C ASP A 105 -15.27 -9.53 4.85
N ARG A 106 -15.91 -8.42 4.44
CA ARG A 106 -17.28 -8.44 3.88
C ARG A 106 -17.37 -9.24 2.58
N LEU A 107 -16.40 -9.06 1.66
CA LEU A 107 -16.36 -9.83 0.42
C LEU A 107 -16.13 -11.32 0.69
N GLU A 108 -15.26 -11.65 1.62
CA GLU A 108 -15.01 -13.04 2.03
C GLU A 108 -16.26 -13.67 2.65
N GLY A 109 -16.96 -12.96 3.54
CA GLY A 109 -18.22 -13.40 4.13
C GLY A 109 -19.30 -13.64 3.08
N ALA A 110 -19.52 -12.69 2.17
CA ALA A 110 -20.50 -12.81 1.10
C ALA A 110 -20.20 -13.97 0.14
N LEU A 111 -18.91 -14.24 -0.13
CA LEU A 111 -18.50 -15.40 -0.93
C LEU A 111 -18.75 -16.70 -0.18
N ARG A 112 -18.48 -16.78 1.12
CA ARG A 112 -18.76 -17.99 1.94
C ARG A 112 -20.24 -18.34 1.95
N GLU A 113 -21.12 -17.33 2.08
CA GLU A 113 -22.58 -17.52 2.11
C GLU A 113 -23.15 -17.95 0.75
N LYS A 114 -22.56 -17.48 -0.36
CA LYS A 114 -23.04 -17.76 -1.74
C LYS A 114 -22.33 -18.90 -2.45
N THR A 115 -21.41 -19.61 -1.79
CA THR A 115 -20.67 -20.73 -2.40
C THR A 115 -21.43 -22.04 -2.27
N ASP A 116 -22.58 -22.12 -2.96
CA ASP A 116 -23.23 -23.36 -3.36
C ASP A 116 -22.60 -23.83 -4.68
N ASP A 117 -21.62 -24.73 -4.62
CA ASP A 117 -20.97 -25.53 -5.69
C ASP A 117 -20.42 -24.87 -6.98
N ARG A 118 -21.01 -23.80 -7.53
CA ARG A 118 -20.57 -23.13 -8.78
C ARG A 118 -19.21 -22.44 -8.67
N ILE A 119 -18.92 -21.79 -7.53
CA ILE A 119 -17.64 -21.09 -7.32
C ILE A 119 -16.49 -22.09 -7.17
N ARG A 120 -16.74 -23.27 -6.58
CA ARG A 120 -15.74 -24.36 -6.46
C ARG A 120 -15.28 -24.86 -7.84
N SER A 121 -16.23 -25.07 -8.76
CA SER A 121 -15.93 -25.44 -10.16
C SER A 121 -15.18 -24.33 -10.90
N TRP A 122 -15.58 -23.06 -10.73
CA TRP A 122 -14.92 -21.92 -11.39
C TRP A 122 -13.49 -21.65 -10.88
N LEU A 123 -13.26 -21.67 -9.56
CA LEU A 123 -11.93 -21.51 -8.95
C LEU A 123 -10.97 -22.65 -9.33
N ALA A 124 -11.49 -23.87 -9.53
CA ALA A 124 -10.69 -25.03 -9.93
C ALA A 124 -10.06 -24.88 -11.32
N HIS A 125 -10.79 -24.28 -12.27
CA HIS A 125 -10.40 -24.26 -13.69
C HIS A 125 -9.80 -22.93 -14.18
N THR A 126 -10.06 -21.79 -13.50
CA THR A 126 -9.71 -20.47 -14.04
C THR A 126 -8.87 -19.56 -13.14
N TRP A 127 -8.68 -19.90 -11.85
CA TRP A 127 -8.00 -19.02 -10.90
C TRP A 127 -6.60 -19.54 -10.48
N PRO A 128 -5.53 -18.71 -10.52
CA PRO A 128 -4.18 -19.13 -10.15
C PRO A 128 -4.11 -19.65 -8.71
N LEU A 129 -3.45 -20.80 -8.52
CA LEU A 129 -3.25 -21.41 -7.20
C LEU A 129 -2.63 -20.44 -6.19
N SER A 130 -1.71 -19.58 -6.62
CA SER A 130 -1.04 -18.55 -5.78
C SER A 130 -1.95 -17.42 -5.31
N LYS A 131 -3.18 -17.34 -5.85
CA LYS A 131 -4.16 -16.29 -5.54
C LYS A 131 -5.42 -16.89 -4.89
N ARG A 132 -5.50 -18.21 -4.69
CA ARG A 132 -6.67 -18.85 -4.07
C ARG A 132 -6.74 -18.45 -2.58
N PRO A 133 -7.94 -18.14 -2.06
CA PRO A 133 -8.10 -17.91 -0.63
C PRO A 133 -7.74 -19.19 0.14
N ASP A 134 -7.11 -19.03 1.30
CA ASP A 134 -6.60 -20.12 2.10
C ASP A 134 -7.77 -20.95 2.65
N SER A 135 -7.88 -22.21 2.22
CA SER A 135 -9.00 -23.11 2.54
C SER A 135 -9.07 -23.50 4.03
N SER A 136 -8.06 -23.13 4.81
CA SER A 136 -7.96 -23.39 6.26
C SER A 136 -9.03 -22.66 7.09
N ALA A 137 -9.55 -21.52 6.62
CA ALA A 137 -10.48 -20.70 7.41
C ALA A 137 -11.97 -21.10 7.28
N ALA A 138 -12.30 -22.13 6.49
CA ALA A 138 -13.67 -22.56 6.21
C ALA A 138 -14.12 -23.76 7.07
N ALA A 139 -14.08 -23.63 8.40
CA ALA A 139 -14.95 -24.42 9.29
C ALA A 139 -15.09 -23.73 10.66
N PRO A 140 -16.33 -23.58 11.15
CA PRO A 140 -16.61 -24.07 12.48
C PRO A 140 -17.66 -25.16 12.43
N ALA A 141 -17.39 -26.24 13.15
CA ALA A 141 -18.32 -27.31 13.43
C ALA A 141 -19.49 -26.77 14.27
N HIS A 142 -20.68 -26.64 13.67
CA HIS A 142 -21.90 -26.50 14.46
C HIS A 142 -22.31 -27.89 14.99
N ARG A 143 -21.84 -28.20 16.20
CA ARG A 143 -22.48 -29.16 17.12
C ARG A 143 -23.70 -28.45 17.73
N GLY A 144 -24.89 -28.93 17.41
CA GLY A 144 -26.15 -28.50 18.02
C GLY A 144 -27.08 -29.70 18.15
N GLU A 145 -27.02 -30.34 19.30
CA GLU A 145 -27.85 -31.49 19.69
C GLU A 145 -29.34 -31.12 19.63
N ARG A 146 -30.12 -31.90 18.86
CA ARG A 146 -31.59 -31.84 18.90
C ARG A 146 -32.07 -32.43 20.23
N LYS A 147 -32.56 -31.58 21.14
CA LYS A 147 -33.40 -32.02 22.25
C LYS A 147 -34.71 -32.58 21.69
N THR A 148 -34.95 -33.86 21.90
CA THR A 148 -36.25 -34.50 21.69
C THR A 148 -37.19 -34.09 22.82
N SER A 149 -38.13 -33.19 22.53
CA SER A 149 -39.25 -32.89 23.41
C SER A 149 -40.17 -34.11 23.46
N GLY A 150 -40.14 -34.85 24.56
CA GLY A 150 -41.23 -35.72 24.96
C GLY A 150 -42.12 -34.91 25.90
N ASP A 151 -43.39 -34.75 25.55
CA ASP A 151 -44.42 -34.39 26.51
C ASP A 151 -45.68 -35.20 26.22
N THR A 152 -46.09 -35.96 27.21
CA THR A 152 -47.19 -36.93 27.22
C THR A 152 -48.47 -36.23 27.66
N PRO A 153 -49.65 -36.52 27.09
CA PRO A 153 -50.89 -35.91 27.57
C PRO A 153 -51.51 -36.76 28.68
N SER A 154 -52.06 -36.12 29.72
CA SER A 154 -53.37 -36.39 30.36
C SER A 154 -53.41 -35.84 31.80
N PRO A 155 -54.56 -35.37 32.29
CA PRO A 155 -54.90 -35.50 33.71
C PRO A 155 -55.42 -36.89 34.05
#